data_AF-A0A8K0XSM4-F1
#
_entry.id   AF-A0A8K0XSM4-F1
#
_cell.length_a   1.000
_cell.length_b   1.000
_cell.length_c   1.000
_cell.angle_alpha   90.00
_cell.angle_beta   90.00
_cell.angle_gamma   90.00
#
_symmetry.space_group_name_H-M   'P 1'
#
loop_
_entity.id
_entity.type
_entity.pdbx_description
1 polymer ?
#
loop_
_entity_poly.entity_id
_entity_poly.type
_entity_poly.pdbx_seq_one_letter_code
_entity_poly.pdbx_strand_id
1 'polypeptide(L)'
;MASSPESLRLLFSLFVLSSIVTAAASLPHSGEHVPHLLSKRHSPLATYDNGTLYVPDPDTQLAIPQGSASDGAGFGFDPPAVIWLVWSFAVGIPLALAGIRLSFATTGASTGIACTLLVWTAFANTLNATGISDVLLTGIAMGAFVLGFIMGALSIGRLAGITLLGITGGLSIGVRIVLLRPGLLIPTYGYNWIIVTIPGVVGFLLVILRQRMAITSGSASVGTFLVGLAIDLSINKQKGMSQGLRFLFDRNRSHLVDLFSTGYHPTASTYVILALTLVLTPCFAFMQEYFFKQPFRRVRSNSLESLKSRVSIRRSTNNAAPEETETLQPPPEDYPEKGDIDSQLTVHVKEKDGSMTRKSESV
;
A
#
# COMPACT_ATOMS: atom_id res chain seq x y z
N MET A 1 -15.28 -17.93 -23.60
CA MET A 1 -15.68 -17.13 -22.44
C MET A 1 -14.53 -16.23 -22.03
N ALA A 2 -14.57 -14.95 -22.39
CA ALA A 2 -13.54 -13.99 -21.95
C ALA A 2 -13.75 -13.73 -20.46
N SER A 3 -12.75 -14.04 -19.63
CA SER A 3 -12.77 -13.64 -18.22
C SER A 3 -12.92 -12.12 -18.17
N SER A 4 -13.84 -11.62 -17.34
CA SER A 4 -14.05 -10.18 -17.24
C SER A 4 -12.73 -9.53 -16.82
N PRO A 5 -12.42 -8.31 -17.29
CA PRO A 5 -11.21 -7.60 -16.91
C PRO A 5 -11.08 -7.40 -15.39
N GLU A 6 -12.17 -7.60 -14.63
CA GLU A 6 -12.19 -7.59 -13.17
C GLU A 6 -11.68 -8.91 -12.58
N SER A 7 -12.08 -10.05 -13.13
CA SER A 7 -11.58 -11.38 -12.71
C SER A 7 -10.06 -11.48 -12.86
N LEU A 8 -9.50 -10.91 -13.92
CA LEU A 8 -8.05 -10.94 -14.18
C LEU A 8 -7.26 -10.03 -13.20
N ARG A 9 -7.84 -8.90 -12.79
CA ARG A 9 -7.25 -8.03 -11.75
C ARG A 9 -7.26 -8.68 -10.38
N LEU A 10 -8.35 -9.39 -10.06
CA LEU A 10 -8.52 -10.09 -8.79
C LEU A 10 -7.55 -11.28 -8.70
N LEU A 11 -7.45 -12.09 -9.76
CA LEU A 11 -6.45 -13.15 -9.88
C LEU A 11 -5.02 -12.63 -9.75
N PHE A 12 -4.68 -11.54 -10.42
CA PHE A 12 -3.35 -10.95 -10.31
C PHE A 12 -3.04 -10.44 -8.89
N SER A 13 -4.02 -9.80 -8.24
CA SER A 13 -3.84 -9.30 -6.87
C SER A 13 -3.69 -10.44 -5.87
N LEU A 14 -4.48 -11.52 -6.02
CA LEU A 14 -4.34 -12.73 -5.23
C LEU A 14 -3.02 -13.45 -5.50
N PHE A 15 -2.55 -13.47 -6.74
CA PHE A 15 -1.26 -14.03 -7.09
C PHE A 15 -0.11 -13.27 -6.43
N VAL A 16 -0.11 -11.93 -6.50
CA VAL A 16 0.90 -11.09 -5.81
C VAL A 16 0.85 -11.32 -4.31
N LEU A 17 -0.33 -11.36 -3.70
CA LEU A 17 -0.48 -11.63 -2.27
C LEU A 17 0.05 -13.03 -1.91
N SER A 18 -0.30 -14.04 -2.70
CA SER A 18 0.16 -15.42 -2.54
C SER A 18 1.68 -15.53 -2.69
N SER A 19 2.29 -14.83 -3.66
CA SER A 19 3.75 -14.79 -3.83
C SER A 19 4.44 -14.13 -2.64
N ILE A 20 3.88 -13.06 -2.07
CA ILE A 20 4.42 -12.41 -0.87
C ILE A 20 4.34 -13.35 0.33
N VAL A 21 3.20 -14.01 0.53
CA VAL A 21 3.01 -14.98 1.62
C VAL A 21 3.93 -16.18 1.46
N THR A 22 4.06 -16.70 0.24
CA THR A 22 4.92 -17.86 -0.07
C THR A 22 6.39 -17.50 0.12
N ALA A 23 6.84 -16.32 -0.33
CA ALA A 23 8.20 -15.84 -0.12
C ALA A 23 8.53 -15.66 1.37
N ALA A 24 7.57 -15.17 2.16
CA ALA A 24 7.70 -15.07 3.62
C ALA A 24 7.74 -16.45 4.30
N ALA A 25 7.03 -17.45 3.76
CA ALA A 25 7.02 -18.82 4.26
C ALA A 25 8.24 -19.65 3.81
N SER A 26 8.89 -19.30 2.69
CA SER A 26 10.05 -20.01 2.15
C SER A 26 11.40 -19.52 2.68
N LEU A 27 11.43 -18.62 3.66
CA LEU A 27 12.66 -18.40 4.43
C LEU A 27 13.07 -19.74 5.05
N PRO A 28 14.33 -20.18 4.90
CA PRO A 28 14.77 -21.48 5.37
C PRO A 28 14.53 -21.55 6.87
N HIS A 29 13.47 -22.27 7.24
CA HIS A 29 13.27 -22.83 8.56
C HIS A 29 14.33 -23.93 8.70
N SER A 30 15.58 -23.53 8.93
CA SER A 30 16.61 -24.43 9.45
C SER A 30 16.06 -24.98 10.75
N GLY A 31 15.66 -26.24 10.68
CA GLY A 31 14.78 -26.87 11.63
C GLY A 31 15.38 -27.01 13.01
N GLU A 32 14.54 -26.82 14.02
CA GLU A 32 14.42 -27.71 15.18
C GLU A 32 13.11 -27.37 15.90
N HIS A 33 12.40 -28.43 16.30
CA HIS A 33 11.18 -28.47 17.13
C HIS A 33 10.43 -27.17 17.45
N VAL A 34 9.31 -26.95 16.75
CA VAL A 34 8.22 -26.11 17.27
C VAL A 34 7.45 -26.93 18.32
N PRO A 35 7.55 -26.57 19.61
CA PRO A 35 6.30 -26.24 20.30
C PRO A 35 6.49 -25.13 21.35
N HIS A 36 6.67 -23.88 20.96
CA HIS A 36 6.36 -22.72 21.82
C HIS A 36 5.79 -21.57 20.99
N LEU A 37 4.48 -21.64 20.79
CA LEU A 37 3.57 -20.55 20.45
C LEU A 37 4.12 -19.18 20.86
N LEU A 38 4.37 -18.29 19.87
CA LEU A 38 4.43 -16.84 20.04
C LEU A 38 4.94 -16.43 21.42
N SER A 39 6.20 -16.77 21.72
CA SER A 39 6.77 -16.60 23.05
C SER A 39 6.44 -15.19 23.53
N LYS A 40 5.77 -15.13 24.69
CA LYS A 40 5.51 -13.91 25.43
C LYS A 40 6.82 -13.12 25.41
N ARG A 41 6.78 -11.79 25.36
CA ARG A 41 7.98 -10.92 25.32
C ARG A 41 9.00 -11.16 26.47
N HIS A 42 8.75 -12.12 27.35
CA HIS A 42 9.70 -12.74 28.24
C HIS A 42 10.52 -13.81 27.50
N SER A 43 11.42 -13.41 26.60
CA SER A 43 12.72 -14.08 26.69
C SER A 43 13.23 -13.73 28.07
N PRO A 44 13.51 -14.69 28.97
CA PRO A 44 13.96 -14.36 30.31
C PRO A 44 15.30 -13.66 30.15
N LEU A 45 15.28 -12.33 30.21
CA LEU A 45 16.48 -11.54 30.43
C LEU A 45 17.04 -12.09 31.73
N ALA A 46 18.16 -12.77 31.63
CA ALA A 46 18.89 -13.25 32.78
C ALA A 46 19.83 -12.13 33.23
N THR A 47 20.13 -12.12 34.52
CA THR A 47 21.04 -11.15 35.10
C THR A 47 22.26 -11.93 35.58
N TYR A 48 23.44 -11.55 35.11
CA TYR A 48 24.69 -12.07 35.65
C TYR A 48 24.88 -11.61 37.11
N ASP A 49 25.79 -12.26 37.84
CA ASP A 49 26.11 -11.89 39.23
C ASP A 49 26.59 -10.44 39.38
N ASN A 50 27.14 -9.87 38.30
CA ASN A 50 27.58 -8.47 38.24
C ASN A 50 26.42 -7.47 37.96
N GLY A 51 25.17 -7.92 37.85
CA GLY A 51 23.99 -7.09 37.56
C GLY A 51 23.77 -6.80 36.07
N THR A 52 24.63 -7.28 35.17
CA THR A 52 24.46 -7.06 33.72
C THR A 52 23.41 -8.01 33.14
N LEU A 53 22.54 -7.48 32.28
CA LEU A 53 21.50 -8.26 31.61
C LEU A 53 22.06 -8.99 30.39
N TYR A 54 21.62 -10.23 30.20
CA TYR A 54 21.95 -11.02 29.01
C TYR A 54 20.76 -11.86 28.54
N VAL A 55 20.85 -12.33 27.30
CA VAL A 55 19.87 -13.25 26.72
C VAL A 55 20.53 -14.63 26.62
N PRO A 56 20.08 -15.62 27.40
CA PRO A 56 20.54 -17.00 27.23
C PRO A 56 19.99 -17.55 25.92
N ASP A 57 20.86 -18.21 25.17
CA ASP A 57 20.48 -19.02 24.02
C ASP A 57 19.68 -20.24 24.50
N PRO A 58 18.45 -20.50 24.02
CA PRO A 58 17.64 -21.63 24.47
C PRO A 58 18.35 -22.98 24.29
N ASP A 59 19.20 -23.11 23.27
CA ASP A 59 19.78 -24.40 22.90
C ASP A 59 21.11 -24.63 23.62
N THR A 60 21.99 -23.63 23.60
CA THR A 60 23.33 -23.74 24.20
C THR A 60 23.40 -23.29 25.65
N GLN A 61 22.38 -22.56 26.14
CA GLN A 61 22.38 -21.84 27.43
C GLN A 61 23.53 -20.82 27.58
N LEU A 62 24.29 -20.56 26.52
CA LEU A 62 25.32 -19.55 26.48
C LEU A 62 24.70 -18.17 26.23
N ALA A 63 25.37 -17.11 26.66
CA ALA A 63 24.88 -15.77 26.41
C ALA A 63 25.05 -15.39 24.94
N ILE A 64 23.96 -14.94 24.33
CA ILE A 64 23.97 -14.38 22.98
C ILE A 64 24.63 -13.00 23.04
N PRO A 65 25.68 -12.73 22.25
CA PRO A 65 26.29 -11.41 22.16
C PRO A 65 25.24 -10.33 21.93
N GLN A 66 25.31 -9.23 22.68
CA GLN A 66 24.36 -8.13 22.59
C GLN A 66 24.99 -6.92 21.89
N GLY A 67 24.23 -6.27 21.02
CA GLY A 67 24.60 -5.06 20.30
C GLY A 67 23.57 -3.95 20.48
N SER A 68 23.90 -2.75 20.00
CA SER A 68 22.93 -1.65 19.95
C SER A 68 21.89 -1.89 18.86
N ALA A 69 20.63 -1.65 19.19
CA ALA A 69 19.46 -1.82 18.34
C ALA A 69 19.32 -0.68 17.31
N SER A 70 20.37 -0.39 16.53
CA SER A 70 20.30 0.67 15.52
C SER A 70 19.29 0.33 14.41
N ASP A 71 18.39 1.27 14.12
CA ASP A 71 17.50 1.27 12.94
C ASP A 71 18.14 1.92 11.71
N GLY A 72 19.41 2.31 11.80
CA GLY A 72 20.08 3.06 10.75
C GLY A 72 19.65 4.52 10.66
N ALA A 73 18.77 5.01 11.54
CA ALA A 73 18.31 6.39 11.54
C ALA A 73 19.33 7.37 12.14
N GLY A 74 20.52 6.90 12.54
CA GLY A 74 21.58 7.73 13.08
C GLY A 74 21.28 8.22 14.49
N PHE A 75 22.05 9.23 14.92
CA PHE A 75 21.88 9.89 16.20
C PHE A 75 21.76 11.42 16.05
N GLY A 76 20.66 11.98 16.55
CA GLY A 76 20.40 13.41 16.46
C GLY A 76 20.14 13.88 15.03
N PHE A 77 21.05 14.68 14.49
CA PHE A 77 20.97 15.25 13.13
C PHE A 77 22.22 14.91 12.31
N ASP A 78 22.75 13.72 12.53
CA ASP A 78 23.78 13.17 11.67
C ASP A 78 23.23 12.87 10.25
N PRO A 79 24.09 12.52 9.27
CA PRO A 79 23.65 12.35 7.90
C PRO A 79 22.49 11.36 7.70
N PRO A 80 22.48 10.16 8.33
CA PRO A 80 21.34 9.25 8.23
C PRO A 80 20.02 9.87 8.71
N ALA A 81 20.03 10.54 9.87
CA ALA A 81 18.83 11.19 10.42
C ALA A 81 18.27 12.26 9.46
N VAL A 82 19.16 13.09 8.91
CA VAL A 82 18.77 14.14 7.95
C VAL A 82 18.20 13.53 6.67
N ILE A 83 18.77 12.43 6.16
CA ILE A 83 18.25 11.73 4.97
C ILE A 83 16.84 11.23 5.22
N TRP A 84 16.58 10.56 6.34
CA TRP A 84 15.24 10.09 6.70
C TRP A 84 14.23 11.22 6.85
N LEU A 85 14.64 12.33 7.47
CA LEU A 85 13.81 13.53 7.64
C LEU A 85 13.44 14.13 6.29
N VAL A 86 14.42 14.39 5.42
CA VAL A 86 14.20 14.99 4.10
C VAL A 86 13.36 14.08 3.22
N TRP A 87 13.69 12.79 3.17
CA TRP A 87 12.93 11.79 2.42
C TRP A 87 11.48 11.70 2.90
N SER A 88 11.25 11.69 4.22
CA SER A 88 9.90 11.61 4.78
C SER A 88 9.05 12.83 4.41
N PHE A 89 9.59 14.04 4.42
CA PHE A 89 8.87 15.22 3.92
C PHE A 89 8.66 15.18 2.40
N ALA A 90 9.72 14.86 1.64
CA ALA A 90 9.70 14.85 0.17
C ALA A 90 8.67 13.87 -0.39
N VAL A 91 8.47 12.72 0.25
CA VAL A 91 7.48 11.71 -0.13
C VAL A 91 6.14 11.96 0.57
N GLY A 92 6.16 12.33 1.84
CA GLY A 92 4.96 12.47 2.67
C GLY A 92 4.05 13.62 2.25
N ILE A 93 4.59 14.81 2.00
CA ILE A 93 3.80 16.00 1.66
C ILE A 93 3.03 15.80 0.35
N PRO A 94 3.65 15.36 -0.78
CA PRO A 94 2.92 15.13 -2.01
C PRO A 94 1.85 14.04 -1.89
N LEU A 95 2.12 12.96 -1.15
CA LEU A 95 1.13 11.91 -0.92
C LEU A 95 -0.06 12.40 -0.09
N ALA A 96 0.19 13.18 0.97
CA ALA A 96 -0.85 13.72 1.82
C ALA A 96 -1.77 14.70 1.08
N LEU A 97 -1.20 15.58 0.25
CA LEU A 97 -1.95 16.66 -0.39
C LEU A 97 -2.52 16.30 -1.76
N ALA A 98 -1.82 15.49 -2.55
CA ALA A 98 -2.10 15.31 -3.98
C ALA A 98 -1.92 13.86 -4.47
N GLY A 99 -1.97 12.86 -3.59
CA GLY A 99 -1.75 11.46 -3.92
C GLY A 99 -2.59 10.95 -5.10
N ILE A 100 -3.88 11.28 -5.18
CA ILE A 100 -4.72 10.86 -6.32
C ILE A 100 -4.32 11.49 -7.67
N ARG A 101 -3.73 12.69 -7.68
CA ARG A 101 -3.34 13.40 -8.91
C ARG A 101 -2.03 12.88 -9.50
N LEU A 102 -1.14 12.41 -8.63
CA LEU A 102 0.23 12.04 -8.96
C LEU A 102 0.36 10.58 -9.41
N SER A 103 -0.57 10.08 -10.24
CA SER A 103 -0.78 8.65 -10.52
C SER A 103 0.48 7.77 -10.49
N PHE A 104 1.47 8.06 -11.34
CA PHE A 104 2.73 7.29 -11.42
C PHE A 104 3.63 7.47 -10.21
N ALA A 105 3.75 8.69 -9.68
CA ALA A 105 4.58 8.96 -8.51
C ALA A 105 3.95 8.38 -7.23
N THR A 106 2.62 8.29 -7.15
CA THR A 106 1.91 7.67 -6.01
C THR A 106 2.09 6.16 -5.99
N THR A 107 1.94 5.49 -7.14
CA THR A 107 2.19 4.04 -7.21
C THR A 107 3.67 3.72 -7.03
N GLY A 108 4.56 4.53 -7.61
CA GLY A 108 6.00 4.46 -7.35
C GLY A 108 6.31 4.61 -5.86
N ALA A 109 5.89 5.71 -5.23
CA ALA A 109 6.15 5.98 -3.82
C ALA A 109 5.61 4.85 -2.93
N SER A 110 4.42 4.34 -3.20
CA SER A 110 3.88 3.21 -2.44
C SER A 110 4.73 1.95 -2.56
N THR A 111 5.13 1.56 -3.77
CA THR A 111 5.98 0.38 -3.97
C THR A 111 7.35 0.60 -3.33
N GLY A 112 7.95 1.79 -3.49
CA GLY A 112 9.19 2.18 -2.85
C GLY A 112 9.13 2.09 -1.32
N ILE A 113 8.08 2.64 -0.69
CA ILE A 113 7.88 2.58 0.77
C ILE A 113 7.74 1.13 1.23
N ALA A 114 6.98 0.30 0.50
CA ALA A 114 6.84 -1.12 0.85
C ALA A 114 8.18 -1.85 0.78
N CYS A 115 8.97 -1.65 -0.29
CA CYS A 115 10.31 -2.22 -0.41
C CYS A 115 11.24 -1.73 0.71
N THR A 116 11.21 -0.44 1.02
CA THR A 116 11.98 0.17 2.12
C THR A 116 11.66 -0.48 3.44
N LEU A 117 10.36 -0.60 3.77
CA LEU A 117 9.90 -1.20 5.01
C LEU A 117 10.33 -2.67 5.11
N LEU A 118 10.17 -3.44 4.04
CA LEU A 118 10.54 -4.86 4.02
C LEU A 118 12.05 -5.05 4.20
N VAL A 119 12.86 -4.31 3.45
CA VAL A 119 14.32 -4.39 3.54
C VAL A 119 14.81 -3.93 4.91
N TRP A 120 14.34 -2.78 5.38
CA TRP A 120 14.69 -2.27 6.72
C TRP A 120 14.29 -3.26 7.82
N THR A 121 13.08 -3.82 7.76
CA THR A 121 12.61 -4.81 8.74
C THR A 121 13.46 -6.08 8.69
N ALA A 122 13.85 -6.54 7.50
CA ALA A 122 14.73 -7.69 7.35
C ALA A 122 16.07 -7.46 8.05
N PHE A 123 16.73 -6.33 7.80
CA PHE A 123 18.00 -6.00 8.47
C PHE A 123 17.85 -5.82 9.98
N ALA A 124 16.80 -5.13 10.44
CA ALA A 124 16.52 -4.99 11.87
C ALA A 124 16.49 -6.35 12.58
N ASN A 125 15.94 -7.37 11.91
CA ASN A 125 15.77 -8.72 12.46
C ASN A 125 16.92 -9.70 12.17
N THR A 126 17.89 -9.37 11.32
CA THR A 126 18.98 -10.29 10.95
C THR A 126 20.39 -9.82 11.31
N LEU A 127 20.58 -8.54 11.66
CA LEU A 127 21.90 -8.03 12.06
C LEU A 127 22.38 -8.68 13.37
N ASN A 128 23.66 -9.01 13.43
CA ASN A 128 24.29 -9.53 14.65
C ASN A 128 24.66 -8.39 15.61
N ALA A 129 25.22 -8.74 16.77
CA ALA A 129 25.63 -7.78 17.80
C ALA A 129 26.62 -6.71 17.33
N THR A 130 27.49 -7.03 16.37
CA THR A 130 28.42 -6.04 15.79
C THR A 130 27.72 -5.05 14.88
N GLY A 131 26.61 -5.45 14.25
CA GLY A 131 25.81 -4.59 13.38
C GLY A 131 26.55 -4.14 12.12
N ILE A 132 25.96 -3.15 11.44
CA ILE A 132 26.56 -2.42 10.32
C ILE A 132 26.38 -0.92 10.55
N SER A 133 27.18 -0.09 9.86
CA SER A 133 27.08 1.36 9.99
C SER A 133 25.70 1.89 9.54
N ASP A 134 25.15 2.85 10.26
CA ASP A 134 23.86 3.48 9.98
C ASP A 134 23.76 4.10 8.58
N VAL A 135 24.86 4.70 8.12
CA VAL A 135 24.98 5.26 6.77
C VAL A 135 24.75 4.18 5.71
N LEU A 136 25.34 2.99 5.89
CA LEU A 136 25.16 1.86 4.97
C LEU A 136 23.72 1.35 5.02
N LEU A 137 23.15 1.15 6.22
CA LEU A 137 21.77 0.66 6.37
C LEU A 137 20.75 1.64 5.77
N THR A 138 20.92 2.94 5.99
CA THR A 138 20.13 3.99 5.35
C THR A 138 20.32 3.99 3.83
N GLY A 139 21.55 3.84 3.34
CA GLY A 139 21.82 3.74 1.90
C GLY A 139 21.10 2.57 1.25
N ILE A 140 21.08 1.40 1.90
CA ILE A 140 20.36 0.21 1.44
C ILE A 140 18.84 0.45 1.44
N ALA A 141 18.29 1.03 2.52
CA ALA A 141 16.86 1.34 2.61
C ALA A 141 16.43 2.35 1.52
N MET A 142 17.20 3.41 1.30
CA MET A 142 16.92 4.40 0.25
C MET A 142 17.13 3.83 -1.16
N GLY A 143 18.10 2.95 -1.36
CA GLY A 143 18.26 2.21 -2.61
C GLY A 143 17.04 1.33 -2.91
N ALA A 144 16.52 0.62 -1.91
CA ALA A 144 15.30 -0.16 -2.02
C ALA A 144 14.08 0.72 -2.33
N PHE A 145 13.98 1.92 -1.74
CA PHE A 145 12.96 2.90 -2.09
C PHE A 145 13.02 3.26 -3.58
N VAL A 146 14.20 3.65 -4.10
CA VAL A 146 14.38 4.08 -5.49
C VAL A 146 14.03 2.97 -6.47
N LEU A 147 14.52 1.75 -6.23
CA LEU A 147 14.20 0.60 -7.08
C LEU A 147 12.70 0.29 -7.07
N GLY A 148 12.09 0.22 -5.88
CA GLY A 148 10.64 0.02 -5.75
C GLY A 148 9.84 1.15 -6.40
N PHE A 149 10.31 2.40 -6.29
CA PHE A 149 9.69 3.56 -6.92
C PHE A 149 9.68 3.44 -8.44
N ILE A 150 10.82 3.11 -9.04
CA ILE A 150 10.93 2.91 -10.50
C ILE A 150 9.98 1.80 -10.93
N MET A 151 9.99 0.65 -10.26
CA MET A 151 9.09 -0.47 -10.57
C MET A 151 7.61 -0.10 -10.46
N GLY A 152 7.21 0.60 -9.40
CA GLY A 152 5.84 1.04 -9.17
C GLY A 152 5.37 2.16 -10.10
N ALA A 153 6.29 2.97 -10.62
CA ALA A 153 6.00 4.03 -11.60
C ALA A 153 5.76 3.47 -13.01
N LEU A 154 6.28 2.27 -13.31
CA LEU A 154 6.02 1.61 -14.59
C LEU A 154 4.57 1.13 -14.68
N SER A 155 4.06 1.04 -15.92
CA SER A 155 2.68 0.61 -16.19
C SER A 155 2.37 -0.80 -15.68
N ILE A 156 3.37 -1.69 -15.69
CA ILE A 156 3.26 -3.07 -15.20
C ILE A 156 3.16 -3.14 -13.67
N GLY A 157 3.89 -2.28 -12.96
CA GLY A 157 3.89 -2.21 -11.50
C GLY A 157 2.72 -1.43 -10.91
N ARG A 158 1.94 -0.73 -11.73
CA ARG A 158 0.85 0.15 -11.26
C ARG A 158 -0.19 -0.59 -10.41
N LEU A 159 -0.62 -1.78 -10.82
CA LEU A 159 -1.62 -2.54 -10.05
C LEU A 159 -1.06 -2.94 -8.69
N ALA A 160 0.18 -3.45 -8.66
CA ALA A 160 0.87 -3.76 -7.42
C ALA A 160 1.04 -2.53 -6.53
N GLY A 161 1.42 -1.37 -7.09
CA GLY A 161 1.57 -0.13 -6.34
C GLY A 161 0.27 0.38 -5.72
N ILE A 162 -0.88 0.24 -6.39
CA ILE A 162 -2.18 0.59 -5.81
C ILE A 162 -2.55 -0.37 -4.68
N THR A 163 -2.31 -1.67 -4.86
CA THR A 163 -2.53 -2.69 -3.84
C THR A 163 -1.67 -2.44 -2.60
N LEU A 164 -0.37 -2.18 -2.80
CA LEU A 164 0.57 -1.84 -1.74
C LEU A 164 0.18 -0.53 -1.05
N LEU A 165 -0.41 0.44 -1.76
CA LEU A 165 -0.84 1.71 -1.18
C LEU A 165 -2.00 1.51 -0.22
N GLY A 166 -2.97 0.67 -0.60
CA GLY A 166 -4.06 0.28 0.28
C GLY A 166 -3.54 -0.41 1.54
N ILE A 167 -2.65 -1.40 1.38
CA ILE A 167 -2.07 -2.16 2.49
C ILE A 167 -1.26 -1.23 3.42
N THR A 168 -0.27 -0.52 2.89
CA THR A 168 0.61 0.37 3.68
C THR A 168 -0.16 1.54 4.30
N GLY A 169 -1.15 2.07 3.60
CA GLY A 169 -2.08 3.07 4.12
C GLY A 169 -2.84 2.56 5.34
N GLY A 170 -3.37 1.34 5.29
CA GLY A 170 -4.00 0.68 6.43
C GLY A 170 -3.02 0.40 7.56
N LEU A 171 -1.88 -0.25 7.28
CA LEU A 171 -0.85 -0.57 8.26
C LEU A 171 -0.38 0.68 9.03
N SER A 172 -0.21 1.82 8.35
CA SER A 172 0.21 3.07 8.99
C SER A 172 -0.79 3.58 10.04
N ILE A 173 -2.10 3.33 9.87
CA ILE A 173 -3.13 3.66 10.88
C ILE A 173 -2.92 2.79 12.10
N GLY A 174 -2.82 1.47 11.89
CA GLY A 174 -2.64 0.52 12.97
C GLY A 174 -1.33 0.73 13.74
N VAL A 175 -0.23 1.06 13.04
CA VAL A 175 1.05 1.43 13.67
C VAL A 175 0.87 2.65 14.56
N ARG A 176 0.25 3.74 14.08
CA ARG A 176 0.00 4.93 14.89
C ARG A 176 -0.82 4.61 16.14
N ILE A 177 -1.88 3.80 16.01
CA ILE A 177 -2.70 3.36 17.14
C ILE A 177 -1.86 2.61 18.18
N VAL A 178 -1.02 1.68 17.75
CA VAL A 178 -0.18 0.89 18.65
C VAL A 178 0.89 1.75 19.35
N LEU A 179 1.40 2.77 18.67
CA LEU A 179 2.41 3.69 19.20
C LEU A 179 1.86 4.75 20.18
N LEU A 180 0.54 4.86 20.34
CA LEU A 180 -0.10 5.77 21.31
C LEU A 180 0.00 5.31 22.77
N ARG A 181 0.78 4.25 23.08
CA ARG A 181 0.98 3.80 24.46
C ARG A 181 2.45 3.44 24.71
N PRO A 182 3.00 3.76 25.90
CA PRO A 182 4.32 3.29 26.29
C PRO A 182 4.35 1.76 26.32
N GLY A 183 5.44 1.18 25.84
CA GLY A 183 5.57 -0.28 25.75
C GLY A 183 4.65 -0.94 24.70
N LEU A 184 4.04 -0.16 23.80
CA LEU A 184 2.97 -0.52 22.84
C LEU A 184 1.58 -0.67 23.51
N LEU A 185 0.52 -0.70 22.71
CA LEU A 185 -0.87 -0.70 23.21
C LEU A 185 -1.21 -1.89 24.11
N ILE A 186 -0.79 -3.09 23.73
CA ILE A 186 -0.98 -4.32 24.49
C ILE A 186 0.41 -4.87 24.85
N PRO A 187 0.67 -5.31 26.10
CA PRO A 187 1.98 -5.84 26.52
C PRO A 187 2.34 -7.20 25.89
N THR A 188 1.64 -7.61 24.84
CA THR A 188 1.86 -8.82 24.08
C THR A 188 2.06 -8.45 22.62
N TYR A 189 3.22 -8.82 22.09
CA TYR A 189 3.65 -8.49 20.74
C TYR A 189 2.64 -8.87 19.65
N GLY A 190 2.14 -10.12 19.67
CA GLY A 190 1.22 -10.64 18.66
C GLY A 190 -0.07 -9.84 18.56
N TYR A 191 -0.65 -9.40 19.68
CA TYR A 191 -1.89 -8.60 19.66
C TYR A 191 -1.69 -7.22 19.03
N ASN A 192 -0.53 -6.57 19.25
CA ASN A 192 -0.22 -5.33 18.56
C ASN A 192 -0.17 -5.53 17.04
N TRP A 193 0.42 -6.64 16.57
CA TRP A 193 0.43 -6.95 15.14
C TRP A 193 -0.94 -7.24 14.56
N ILE A 194 -1.84 -7.86 15.33
CA ILE A 194 -3.25 -8.02 14.93
C ILE A 194 -3.89 -6.63 14.73
N ILE A 195 -3.68 -5.70 15.67
CA ILE A 195 -4.17 -4.31 15.54
C ILE A 195 -3.58 -3.61 14.33
N VAL A 196 -2.32 -3.89 13.99
CA VAL A 196 -1.65 -3.31 12.80
C VAL A 196 -2.18 -3.91 11.50
N THR A 197 -2.32 -5.24 11.44
CA THR A 197 -2.69 -5.98 10.22
C THR A 197 -4.16 -5.82 9.84
N ILE A 198 -5.08 -5.73 10.80
CA ILE A 198 -6.52 -5.56 10.50
C ILE A 198 -6.77 -4.33 9.60
N PRO A 199 -6.31 -3.11 9.93
CA PRO A 199 -6.39 -1.96 9.03
C PRO A 199 -5.71 -2.19 7.68
N GLY A 200 -4.57 -2.89 7.63
CA GLY A 200 -3.89 -3.24 6.39
C GLY A 200 -4.76 -4.12 5.46
N VAL A 201 -5.43 -5.12 6.02
CA VAL A 201 -6.39 -5.98 5.29
C VAL A 201 -7.60 -5.16 4.83
N VAL A 202 -8.14 -4.28 5.66
CA VAL A 202 -9.23 -3.38 5.27
C VAL A 202 -8.80 -2.47 4.11
N GLY A 203 -7.57 -1.93 4.16
CA GLY A 203 -7.00 -1.14 3.09
C GLY A 203 -6.85 -1.92 1.78
N PHE A 204 -6.43 -3.19 1.85
CA PHE A 204 -6.41 -4.10 0.69
C PHE A 204 -7.81 -4.35 0.12
N LEU A 205 -8.79 -4.68 0.98
CA LEU A 205 -10.17 -4.91 0.56
C LEU A 205 -10.78 -3.67 -0.09
N LEU A 206 -10.47 -2.47 0.42
CA LEU A 206 -10.88 -1.21 -0.19
C LEU A 206 -10.32 -1.03 -1.61
N VAL A 207 -9.12 -1.53 -1.91
CA VAL A 207 -8.57 -1.48 -3.29
C VAL A 207 -9.47 -2.27 -4.25
N ILE A 208 -9.98 -3.42 -3.81
CA ILE A 208 -10.86 -4.29 -4.62
C ILE A 208 -12.25 -3.67 -4.74
N LEU A 209 -12.84 -3.25 -3.61
CA LEU A 209 -14.24 -2.81 -3.55
C LEU A 209 -14.44 -1.38 -4.05
N ARG A 210 -13.52 -0.46 -3.70
CA ARG A 210 -13.62 0.98 -3.96
C ARG A 210 -12.24 1.59 -4.18
N GLN A 211 -11.59 1.21 -5.27
CA GLN A 211 -10.21 1.61 -5.61
C GLN A 211 -9.92 3.12 -5.42
N ARG A 212 -10.83 4.01 -5.81
CA ARG A 212 -10.64 5.47 -5.66
C ARG A 212 -10.57 5.90 -4.19
N MET A 213 -11.42 5.33 -3.34
CA MET A 213 -11.38 5.57 -1.90
C MET A 213 -10.07 5.03 -1.32
N ALA A 214 -9.65 3.84 -1.74
CA ALA A 214 -8.39 3.25 -1.27
C ALA A 214 -7.15 4.09 -1.62
N ILE A 215 -7.12 4.69 -2.82
CA ILE A 215 -6.00 5.54 -3.25
C ILE A 215 -5.96 6.83 -2.43
N THR A 216 -7.10 7.51 -2.27
CA THR A 216 -7.17 8.79 -1.53
C THR A 216 -6.91 8.59 -0.04
N SER A 217 -7.57 7.62 0.60
CA SER A 217 -7.34 7.31 2.01
C SER A 217 -5.95 6.74 2.25
N GLY A 218 -5.47 5.84 1.39
CA GLY A 218 -4.14 5.24 1.50
C GLY A 218 -3.02 6.27 1.36
N SER A 219 -3.07 7.13 0.34
CA SER A 219 -2.08 8.19 0.15
C SER A 219 -2.11 9.26 1.25
N ALA A 220 -3.31 9.69 1.69
CA ALA A 220 -3.43 10.60 2.84
C ALA A 220 -2.86 9.98 4.13
N SER A 221 -3.14 8.69 4.34
CA SER A 221 -2.72 7.95 5.53
C SER A 221 -1.20 7.76 5.59
N VAL A 222 -0.59 7.28 4.50
CA VAL A 222 0.88 7.16 4.38
C VAL A 222 1.56 8.52 4.43
N GLY A 223 1.00 9.52 3.72
CA GLY A 223 1.57 10.86 3.64
C GLY A 223 1.60 11.55 5.00
N THR A 224 0.49 11.54 5.74
CA THR A 224 0.44 12.11 7.09
C THR A 224 1.31 11.36 8.08
N PHE A 225 1.43 10.03 7.95
CA PHE A 225 2.36 9.24 8.74
C PHE A 225 3.81 9.67 8.53
N LEU A 226 4.26 9.82 7.27
CA LEU A 226 5.63 10.25 6.96
C LEU A 226 5.89 11.71 7.37
N VAL A 227 4.94 12.61 7.17
CA VAL A 227 5.05 14.00 7.65
C VAL A 227 5.13 14.03 9.19
N GLY A 228 4.31 13.23 9.87
CA GLY A 228 4.37 13.05 11.32
C GLY A 228 5.73 12.54 11.79
N LEU A 229 6.23 11.49 11.13
CA LEU A 229 7.55 10.93 11.41
C LEU A 229 8.66 11.96 11.24
N ALA A 230 8.63 12.77 10.17
CA ALA A 230 9.63 13.80 9.92
C ALA A 230 9.59 14.92 10.98
N ILE A 231 8.39 15.38 11.36
CA ILE A 231 8.22 16.36 12.44
C ILE A 231 8.71 15.79 13.77
N ASP A 232 8.34 14.55 14.07
CA ASP A 232 8.74 13.89 15.31
C ASP A 232 10.26 13.67 15.37
N LEU A 233 10.90 13.23 14.28
CA LEU A 233 12.36 13.16 14.16
C LEU A 233 13.02 14.53 14.36
N SER A 234 12.39 15.60 13.88
CA SER A 234 12.92 16.97 14.05
C SER A 234 12.90 17.44 15.50
N ILE A 235 11.90 17.03 16.28
CA ILE A 235 11.68 17.49 17.67
C ILE A 235 12.30 16.53 18.68
N ASN A 236 11.96 15.26 18.55
CA ASN A 236 12.28 14.19 19.50
C ASN A 236 13.46 13.34 19.06
N LYS A 237 14.02 13.60 17.87
CA LYS A 237 15.10 12.80 17.29
C LYS A 237 14.64 11.34 17.23
N GLN A 238 15.53 10.40 17.54
CA GLN A 238 15.21 8.97 17.51
C GLN A 238 14.31 8.51 18.67
N LYS A 239 14.11 9.31 19.73
CA LYS A 239 13.38 8.88 20.94
C LYS A 239 11.86 8.78 20.78
N GLY A 240 11.29 9.32 19.71
CA GLY A 240 9.84 9.33 19.47
C GLY A 240 9.37 8.16 18.61
N MET A 241 8.76 8.46 17.46
CA MET A 241 8.19 7.50 16.53
C MET A 241 9.23 6.52 15.98
N SER A 242 10.49 6.92 15.73
CA SER A 242 11.55 6.02 15.27
C SER A 242 11.83 4.91 16.30
N GLN A 243 12.06 5.25 17.58
CA GLN A 243 12.15 4.26 18.66
C GLN A 243 10.90 3.38 18.74
N GLY A 244 9.71 3.96 18.58
CA GLY A 244 8.46 3.21 18.56
C GLY A 244 8.40 2.18 17.43
N LEU A 245 8.82 2.56 16.22
CA LEU A 245 8.91 1.67 15.07
C LEU A 245 9.94 0.57 15.30
N ARG A 246 11.14 0.90 15.80
CA ARG A 246 12.14 -0.10 16.18
C ARG A 246 11.57 -1.08 17.20
N PHE A 247 10.96 -0.56 18.26
CA PHE A 247 10.36 -1.36 19.33
C PHE A 247 9.20 -2.22 18.87
N LEU A 248 8.51 -1.85 17.78
CA LEU A 248 7.48 -2.65 17.15
C LEU A 248 8.08 -3.71 16.21
N PHE A 249 9.00 -3.36 15.32
CA PHE A 249 9.47 -4.23 14.24
C PHE A 249 10.68 -5.11 14.58
N ASP A 250 11.49 -4.75 15.57
CA ASP A 250 12.70 -5.49 15.95
C ASP A 250 12.39 -6.64 16.92
N ARG A 251 12.70 -7.88 16.48
CA ARG A 251 12.62 -9.11 17.28
C ARG A 251 13.95 -9.85 17.35
N ASN A 252 15.04 -9.18 17.01
CA ASN A 252 16.36 -9.78 16.98
C ASN A 252 16.88 -10.07 18.39
N ARG A 253 17.28 -11.32 18.64
CA ARG A 253 17.84 -11.76 19.95
C ARG A 253 19.11 -11.00 20.34
N SER A 254 19.87 -10.49 19.36
CA SER A 254 21.10 -9.73 19.59
C SER A 254 20.84 -8.29 20.06
N HIS A 255 19.61 -7.79 19.94
CA HIS A 255 19.23 -6.42 20.28
C HIS A 255 18.28 -6.32 21.47
N LEU A 256 17.85 -7.45 22.04
CA LEU A 256 16.80 -7.46 23.06
C LEU A 256 17.21 -6.70 24.33
N VAL A 257 18.45 -6.85 24.80
CA VAL A 257 18.89 -6.14 26.01
C VAL A 257 18.77 -4.62 25.83
N ASP A 258 19.24 -4.09 24.70
CA ASP A 258 19.14 -2.66 24.39
C ASP A 258 17.67 -2.22 24.22
N LEU A 259 16.87 -3.03 23.53
CA LEU A 259 15.46 -2.74 23.27
C LEU A 259 14.61 -2.71 24.55
N PHE A 260 14.89 -3.60 25.50
CA PHE A 260 14.16 -3.67 26.78
C PHE A 260 14.66 -2.67 27.81
N SER A 261 15.96 -2.41 27.86
CA SER A 261 16.53 -1.41 28.76
C SER A 261 16.10 0.01 28.38
N THR A 262 16.08 0.32 27.08
CA THR A 262 15.63 1.62 26.57
C THR A 262 14.11 1.72 26.54
N GLY A 263 13.42 0.64 26.14
CA GLY A 263 11.97 0.62 26.00
C GLY A 263 11.44 1.57 24.93
N TYR A 264 10.11 1.72 24.90
CA TYR A 264 9.43 2.77 24.13
C TYR A 264 8.57 3.62 25.08
N HIS A 265 8.99 4.86 25.25
CA HIS A 265 8.35 5.85 26.11
C HIS A 265 8.07 7.12 25.28
N PRO A 266 6.94 7.18 24.56
CA PRO A 266 6.63 8.32 23.71
C PRO A 266 6.59 9.62 24.52
N THR A 267 7.19 10.66 23.96
CA THR A 267 7.14 12.01 24.53
C THR A 267 5.74 12.61 24.41
N ALA A 268 5.43 13.64 25.21
CA ALA A 268 4.17 14.40 25.09
C ALA A 268 3.93 14.88 23.64
N SER A 269 4.96 15.42 23.00
CA SER A 269 4.93 15.82 21.59
C SER A 269 4.63 14.67 20.64
N THR A 270 5.24 13.49 20.86
CA THR A 270 4.99 12.30 20.03
C THR A 270 3.52 11.89 20.09
N TYR A 271 2.88 11.90 21.27
CA TYR A 271 1.44 11.62 21.38
C TYR A 271 0.59 12.59 20.56
N VAL A 272 0.89 13.89 20.67
CA VAL A 272 0.16 14.94 19.93
C VAL A 272 0.33 14.73 18.43
N ILE A 273 1.54 14.45 17.94
CA ILE A 273 1.82 14.20 16.52
C ILE A 273 1.08 12.95 16.02
N LEU A 274 1.12 11.85 16.78
CA LEU A 274 0.40 10.61 16.43
C LEU A 274 -1.12 10.83 16.36
N ALA A 275 -1.70 11.50 17.36
CA ALA A 275 -3.13 11.81 17.39
C ALA A 275 -3.52 12.77 16.25
N LEU A 276 -2.74 13.83 16.02
CA LEU A 276 -3.01 14.82 14.99
C LEU A 276 -2.93 14.20 13.59
N THR A 277 -1.92 13.38 13.31
CA THR A 277 -1.80 12.72 11.99
C THR A 277 -2.91 11.71 11.72
N LEU A 278 -3.44 11.03 12.76
CA LEU A 278 -4.64 10.19 12.63
C LEU A 278 -5.88 11.02 12.26
N VAL A 279 -6.10 12.18 12.91
CA VAL A 279 -7.23 13.08 12.62
C VAL A 279 -7.09 13.74 11.25
N LEU A 280 -5.89 14.14 10.85
CA LEU A 280 -5.64 14.77 9.54
C LEU A 280 -5.79 13.79 8.38
N THR A 281 -5.66 12.48 8.59
CA THR A 281 -5.81 11.47 7.55
C THR A 281 -7.16 11.56 6.81
N PRO A 282 -8.33 11.47 7.48
CA PRO A 282 -9.61 11.62 6.81
C PRO A 282 -9.84 13.02 6.23
N CYS A 283 -9.33 14.08 6.86
CA CYS A 283 -9.43 15.45 6.34
C CYS A 283 -8.71 15.58 4.98
N PHE A 284 -7.48 15.07 4.89
CA PHE A 284 -6.72 15.09 3.64
C PHE A 284 -7.28 14.13 2.59
N ALA A 285 -7.79 12.97 2.98
CA ALA A 285 -8.47 12.07 2.05
C ALA A 285 -9.69 12.74 1.40
N PHE A 286 -10.53 13.39 2.23
CA PHE A 286 -11.69 14.15 1.76
C PHE A 286 -11.27 15.34 0.87
N MET A 287 -10.24 16.08 1.28
CA MET A 287 -9.68 17.19 0.51
C MET A 287 -9.22 16.73 -0.88
N GLN A 288 -8.49 15.62 -0.97
CA GLN A 288 -8.07 15.03 -2.24
C GLN A 288 -9.26 14.63 -3.12
N GLU A 289 -10.31 14.04 -2.55
CA GLU A 289 -11.51 13.67 -3.29
C GLU A 289 -12.28 14.88 -3.82
N TYR A 290 -12.37 15.94 -3.01
CA TYR A 290 -13.06 17.18 -3.35
C TYR A 290 -12.36 17.97 -4.46
N PHE A 291 -11.05 18.20 -4.34
CA PHE A 291 -10.29 19.00 -5.30
C PHE A 291 -9.94 18.23 -6.59
N PHE A 292 -9.78 16.90 -6.52
CA PHE A 292 -9.38 16.09 -7.67
C PHE A 292 -10.50 15.15 -8.11
N LYS A 293 -11.47 15.74 -8.82
CA LYS A 293 -12.60 15.00 -9.43
C LYS A 293 -12.21 14.10 -10.60
N GLN A 294 -11.01 14.30 -11.17
CA GLN A 294 -10.54 13.52 -12.32
C GLN A 294 -10.28 12.05 -11.92
N PRO A 295 -10.56 11.08 -12.82
CA PRO A 295 -10.22 9.69 -12.56
C PRO A 295 -8.70 9.52 -12.45
N PHE A 296 -8.27 8.61 -11.57
CA PHE A 296 -6.84 8.29 -11.36
C PHE A 296 -6.13 7.89 -12.66
N ARG A 297 -6.86 7.26 -13.59
CA ARG A 297 -6.40 7.01 -14.95
C ARG A 297 -6.99 8.05 -15.89
N ARG A 298 -6.16 8.96 -16.40
CA ARG A 298 -6.53 9.74 -17.59
C ARG A 298 -6.69 8.75 -18.76
N VAL A 299 -7.89 8.68 -19.32
CA VAL A 299 -8.11 8.01 -20.61
C VAL A 299 -7.28 8.81 -21.62
N ARG A 300 -6.22 8.19 -22.16
CA ARG A 300 -5.36 8.85 -23.14
C ARG A 300 -6.23 9.11 -24.37
N SER A 301 -6.35 10.36 -24.79
CA SER A 301 -7.16 10.80 -25.94
C SER A 301 -6.90 9.98 -27.21
N ASN A 302 -5.70 9.40 -27.36
CA ASN A 302 -5.34 8.53 -28.49
C ASN A 302 -6.25 7.30 -28.65
N SER A 303 -6.83 6.76 -27.57
CA SER A 303 -7.82 5.68 -27.70
C SER A 303 -9.18 6.19 -28.19
N LEU A 304 -9.48 7.45 -27.93
CA LEU A 304 -10.68 8.13 -28.40
C LEU A 304 -10.53 8.52 -29.88
N GLU A 305 -9.35 9.00 -30.28
CA GLU A 305 -9.02 9.23 -31.69
C GLU A 305 -8.98 7.94 -32.50
N SER A 306 -8.44 6.85 -31.96
CA SER A 306 -8.47 5.55 -32.64
C SER A 306 -9.87 4.94 -32.72
N LEU A 307 -10.73 5.19 -31.71
CA LEU A 307 -12.15 4.84 -31.81
C LEU A 307 -12.85 5.69 -32.87
N LYS A 308 -12.58 7.00 -32.88
CA LYS A 308 -13.16 7.95 -33.84
C LYS A 308 -12.74 7.64 -35.27
N SER A 309 -11.47 7.27 -35.50
CA SER A 309 -10.97 6.85 -36.81
C SER A 309 -11.58 5.52 -37.26
N ARG A 310 -11.76 4.55 -36.36
CA ARG A 310 -12.47 3.30 -36.67
C ARG A 310 -13.94 3.53 -37.03
N VAL A 311 -14.62 4.41 -36.30
CA VAL A 311 -16.01 4.79 -36.60
C VAL A 311 -16.11 5.53 -37.93
N SER A 312 -15.17 6.44 -38.24
CA SER A 312 -15.17 7.14 -39.54
C SER A 312 -14.88 6.20 -40.71
N ILE A 313 -13.96 5.24 -40.56
CA ILE A 313 -13.69 4.22 -41.60
C ILE A 313 -14.93 3.37 -41.84
N ARG A 314 -15.60 2.88 -40.79
CA ARG A 314 -16.81 2.06 -40.92
C ARG A 314 -17.97 2.82 -41.60
N ARG A 315 -18.09 4.13 -41.34
CA ARG A 315 -19.10 4.99 -41.98
C ARG A 315 -18.77 5.27 -43.44
N SER A 316 -17.48 5.38 -43.77
CA SER A 316 -17.02 5.51 -45.16
C SER A 316 -17.26 4.24 -45.97
N THR A 317 -17.06 3.05 -45.38
CA THR A 317 -17.33 1.77 -46.07
C THR A 317 -18.82 1.50 -46.27
N ASN A 318 -19.69 1.92 -45.35
CA ASN A 318 -21.13 1.75 -45.52
C ASN A 318 -21.75 2.71 -46.54
N ASN A 319 -21.10 3.83 -46.83
CA ASN A 319 -21.54 4.80 -47.84
C ASN A 319 -20.92 4.55 -49.23
N ALA A 320 -20.07 3.53 -49.35
CA ALA A 320 -19.42 3.11 -50.60
C ALA A 320 -19.93 1.74 -51.08
N ALA A 321 -21.16 1.37 -50.72
CA ALA A 321 -21.87 0.33 -51.45
C ALA A 321 -22.25 0.93 -52.83
N PRO A 322 -21.81 0.34 -53.95
CA PRO A 322 -22.34 0.72 -55.25
C PRO A 322 -23.82 0.38 -55.29
N GLU A 323 -24.64 1.27 -55.85
CA GLU A 323 -25.91 0.87 -56.45
C GLU A 323 -25.59 -0.15 -57.56
N GLU A 324 -25.46 -1.43 -57.22
CA GLU A 324 -25.68 -2.48 -58.19
C GLU A 324 -27.17 -2.48 -58.49
N THR A 325 -27.49 -1.93 -59.65
CA THR A 325 -28.81 -2.00 -60.27
C THR A 325 -29.06 -3.48 -60.61
N GLU A 326 -29.67 -4.20 -59.67
CA GLU A 326 -30.06 -5.60 -59.84
C GLU A 326 -31.22 -5.65 -60.85
N THR A 327 -30.88 -5.94 -62.10
CA THR A 327 -31.84 -6.28 -63.15
C THR A 327 -32.62 -7.52 -62.74
N LEU A 328 -33.94 -7.34 -62.59
CA LEU A 328 -34.96 -8.38 -62.46
C LEU A 328 -34.70 -9.55 -63.44
N GLN A 329 -34.32 -10.70 -62.90
CA GLN A 329 -34.58 -12.00 -63.52
C GLN A 329 -35.88 -12.58 -62.93
N PRO A 330 -36.79 -13.10 -63.76
CA PRO A 330 -38.00 -13.77 -63.27
C PRO A 330 -37.63 -15.09 -62.55
N PRO A 331 -38.43 -15.50 -61.57
CA PRO A 331 -38.12 -16.62 -60.70
C PRO A 331 -38.29 -17.96 -61.45
N PRO A 332 -37.42 -18.95 -61.21
CA PRO A 332 -37.76 -20.34 -61.49
C PRO A 332 -38.73 -20.85 -60.42
N GLU A 333 -39.89 -21.32 -60.87
CA GLU A 333 -40.69 -22.31 -60.17
C GLU A 333 -39.79 -23.51 -59.82
N ASP A 334 -39.60 -23.81 -58.53
CA ASP A 334 -40.02 -25.08 -57.93
C ASP A 334 -39.44 -25.28 -56.50
N TYR A 335 -40.21 -26.02 -55.69
CA TYR A 335 -39.87 -26.65 -54.40
C TYR A 335 -40.11 -25.86 -53.08
N PRO A 336 -40.31 -26.55 -51.94
CA PRO A 336 -41.63 -27.00 -51.54
C PRO A 336 -42.00 -26.50 -50.13
N GLU A 337 -43.29 -26.59 -49.87
CA GLU A 337 -43.96 -26.52 -48.58
C GLU A 337 -43.21 -27.24 -47.43
N LYS A 338 -42.81 -26.50 -46.37
CA LYS A 338 -42.85 -26.99 -44.98
C LYS A 338 -42.49 -25.94 -43.93
N GLY A 339 -43.46 -25.68 -43.04
CA GLY A 339 -43.22 -25.71 -41.59
C GLY A 339 -43.14 -24.38 -40.87
N ASP A 340 -44.30 -23.96 -40.33
CA ASP A 340 -44.46 -23.12 -39.15
C ASP A 340 -43.34 -23.31 -38.11
N ILE A 341 -42.68 -22.22 -37.70
CA ILE A 341 -42.41 -21.94 -36.28
C ILE A 341 -42.47 -20.42 -36.07
N ASP A 342 -43.64 -19.97 -35.64
CA ASP A 342 -43.84 -18.74 -34.87
C ASP A 342 -43.01 -18.77 -33.58
N SER A 343 -42.24 -17.71 -33.32
CA SER A 343 -42.07 -17.15 -31.97
C SER A 343 -41.25 -15.85 -32.00
N GLN A 344 -42.01 -14.77 -32.11
CA GLN A 344 -41.90 -13.52 -31.34
C GLN A 344 -40.58 -13.26 -30.58
N LEU A 345 -39.85 -12.22 -30.97
CA LEU A 345 -39.17 -11.37 -30.00
C LEU A 345 -39.32 -9.89 -30.36
N THR A 346 -40.38 -9.31 -29.79
CA THR A 346 -40.76 -7.90 -29.81
C THR A 346 -39.70 -7.06 -29.12
N VAL A 347 -39.02 -6.18 -29.88
CA VAL A 347 -38.11 -5.16 -29.32
C VAL A 347 -38.93 -3.93 -28.94
N HIS A 348 -39.14 -3.74 -27.64
CA HIS A 348 -39.66 -2.49 -27.07
C HIS A 348 -38.58 -1.39 -27.14
N VAL A 349 -38.69 -0.50 -28.12
CA VAL A 349 -38.02 0.81 -28.10
C VAL A 349 -38.88 1.74 -27.23
N LYS A 350 -38.41 2.06 -26.03
CA LYS A 350 -39.04 3.05 -25.15
C LYS A 350 -38.38 4.41 -25.41
N GLU A 351 -38.96 5.15 -26.34
CA GLU A 351 -38.73 6.56 -26.55
C GLU A 351 -39.22 7.33 -25.30
N LYS A 352 -38.33 8.09 -24.67
CA LYS A 352 -38.65 8.91 -23.49
C LYS A 352 -38.39 10.36 -23.85
N ASP A 353 -39.37 10.96 -24.51
CA ASP A 353 -39.55 12.40 -24.55
C ASP A 353 -39.90 12.92 -23.15
N GLY A 354 -39.13 13.92 -22.72
CA GLY A 354 -39.18 14.48 -21.38
C GLY A 354 -39.04 16.00 -21.42
N SER A 355 -40.15 16.61 -21.81
CA SER A 355 -40.58 18.02 -21.71
C SER A 355 -39.88 18.95 -20.70
N MET A 356 -39.72 20.19 -21.18
CA MET A 356 -39.46 21.45 -20.48
C MET A 356 -40.08 21.61 -19.09
N THR A 357 -39.38 22.36 -18.23
CA THR A 357 -39.99 23.43 -17.43
C THR A 357 -38.95 24.52 -17.13
N ARG A 358 -39.10 25.68 -17.80
CA ARG A 358 -38.54 26.96 -17.37
C ARG A 358 -39.32 27.41 -16.13
N LYS A 359 -38.63 27.67 -15.02
CA LYS A 359 -39.12 28.58 -13.98
C LYS A 359 -38.38 29.90 -14.09
N SER A 360 -39.14 30.91 -14.49
CA SER A 360 -38.89 32.31 -14.16
C SER A 360 -39.17 32.52 -12.68
N GLU A 361 -38.24 33.11 -11.94
CA GLU A 361 -38.57 33.80 -10.69
C GLU A 361 -37.80 35.11 -10.67
N SER A 362 -38.59 36.18 -10.61
CA SER A 362 -38.23 37.57 -10.37
C SER A 362 -38.83 37.94 -9.02
N VAL A 363 -37.99 38.36 -8.07
CA VAL A 363 -38.20 39.51 -7.16
C VAL A 363 -36.82 40.06 -6.83
#